data_AF-A0A6P1A3V6-F1
#
_entry.id   AF-A0A6P1A3V6-F1
#
_cell.length_a   1.000
_cell.length_b   1.000
_cell.length_c   1.000
_cell.angle_alpha   90.00
_cell.angle_beta   90.00
_cell.angle_gamma   90.00
#
_symmetry.space_group_name_H-M   'P 1'
#
loop_
_entity.id
_entity.type
_entity.pdbx_description
1 polymer ?
#
loop_
_entity_poly.entity_id
_entity_poly.type
_entity_poly.pdbx_seq_one_letter_code
_entity_poly.pdbx_strand_id
1 'polypeptide(L)'
;MSNSFTQEQASPEVDTPQIKYGEQEIAQAKLITFPNPRIGRPYHINITLPEFTCKCPFSGYPDFATIYITYVPNQLVVELKALKLYINTYRDRYISHEESINQILDDFVAACNPEDVTIKGDFNPRGNVHTVVEVRHQK
;
A
#
# COMPACT_ATOMS: atom_id res chain seq x y z
N MET A 1 -0.33 20.02 -67.71
CA MET A 1 0.60 19.98 -66.57
C MET A 1 -0.24 19.95 -65.31
N SER A 2 -0.16 18.82 -64.61
CA SER A 2 -1.00 18.42 -63.49
C SER A 2 -0.66 19.21 -62.22
N ASN A 3 -1.60 20.00 -61.70
CA ASN A 3 -1.49 20.56 -60.35
C ASN A 3 -1.98 19.52 -59.34
N SER A 4 -1.02 18.98 -58.60
CA SER A 4 -1.16 18.04 -57.50
C SER A 4 -1.76 18.73 -56.28
N PHE A 5 -2.98 18.31 -55.90
CA PHE A 5 -3.55 18.58 -54.60
C PHE A 5 -2.75 17.82 -53.53
N THR A 6 -2.12 18.54 -52.62
CA THR A 6 -1.50 17.94 -51.43
C THR A 6 -2.58 17.91 -50.35
N GLN A 7 -3.11 16.73 -50.05
CA GLN A 7 -3.96 16.52 -48.87
C GLN A 7 -3.08 16.62 -47.63
N GLU A 8 -3.31 17.63 -46.82
CA GLU A 8 -2.75 17.78 -45.49
C GLU A 8 -3.39 16.69 -44.60
N GLN A 9 -2.64 15.62 -44.34
CA GLN A 9 -3.07 14.54 -43.44
C GLN A 9 -3.03 15.07 -42.01
N ALA A 10 -4.20 15.24 -41.39
CA ALA A 10 -4.31 15.48 -39.97
C ALA A 10 -3.66 14.30 -39.21
N SER A 11 -2.67 14.62 -38.38
CA SER A 11 -2.05 13.69 -37.45
C SER A 11 -3.10 13.16 -36.46
N PRO A 12 -3.12 11.85 -36.14
CA PRO A 12 -4.05 11.32 -35.16
C PRO A 12 -3.74 11.94 -33.80
N GLU A 13 -4.74 12.57 -33.18
CA GLU A 13 -4.66 13.01 -31.79
C GLU A 13 -4.34 11.78 -30.92
N VAL A 14 -3.16 11.78 -30.30
CA VAL A 14 -2.78 10.73 -29.35
C VAL A 14 -3.62 10.96 -28.10
N ASP A 15 -4.68 10.17 -27.97
CA ASP A 15 -5.55 10.14 -26.79
C ASP A 15 -4.69 9.78 -25.57
N THR A 16 -4.33 10.79 -24.78
CA THR A 16 -3.49 10.60 -23.61
C THR A 16 -4.36 9.95 -22.55
N PRO A 17 -4.03 8.75 -22.04
CA PRO A 17 -4.90 8.05 -21.12
C PRO A 17 -5.12 8.88 -19.85
N GLN A 18 -6.38 9.24 -19.60
CA GLN A 18 -6.78 9.97 -18.40
C GLN A 18 -6.58 9.09 -17.16
N ILE A 19 -5.67 9.49 -16.27
CA ILE A 19 -5.41 8.80 -15.00
C ILE A 19 -6.70 8.75 -14.17
N LYS A 20 -7.06 7.57 -13.66
CA LYS A 20 -8.27 7.39 -12.85
C LYS A 20 -8.09 8.00 -11.46
N TYR A 21 -9.18 8.47 -10.85
CA TYR A 21 -9.12 9.13 -9.53
C TYR A 21 -8.42 8.29 -8.46
N GLY A 22 -8.64 6.96 -8.44
CA GLY A 22 -8.01 6.06 -7.46
C GLY A 22 -6.50 5.94 -7.64
N GLU A 23 -6.00 5.97 -8.88
CA GLU A 23 -4.56 5.95 -9.17
C GLU A 23 -3.89 7.24 -8.67
N GLN A 24 -4.58 8.38 -8.82
CA GLN A 24 -4.12 9.67 -8.28
C GLN A 24 -4.08 9.65 -6.74
N GLU A 25 -5.12 9.14 -6.08
CA GLU A 25 -5.16 9.04 -4.62
C GLU A 25 -4.06 8.12 -4.06
N ILE A 26 -3.78 7.00 -4.74
CA ILE A 26 -2.71 6.08 -4.34
C ILE A 26 -1.34 6.75 -4.51
N ALA A 27 -1.08 7.41 -5.64
CA ALA A 27 0.20 8.07 -5.89
C ALA A 27 0.53 9.17 -4.87
N GLN A 28 -0.48 9.76 -4.23
CA GLN A 28 -0.34 10.81 -3.21
C GLN A 28 -0.54 10.30 -1.78
N ALA A 29 -0.73 8.98 -1.61
CA ALA A 29 -1.11 8.40 -0.34
C ALA A 29 -0.04 8.60 0.73
N LYS A 30 -0.49 9.02 1.91
CA LYS A 30 0.31 9.09 3.14
C LYS A 30 -0.55 8.59 4.29
N LEU A 31 0.09 8.02 5.31
CA LEU A 31 -0.62 7.69 6.54
C LEU A 31 -1.11 8.98 7.20
N ILE A 32 -2.39 8.97 7.59
CA ILE A 32 -3.06 10.05 8.30
C ILE A 32 -3.53 9.49 9.63
N THR A 33 -3.47 10.31 10.66
CA THR A 33 -3.91 9.95 12.01
C THR A 33 -4.90 10.97 12.57
N PHE A 34 -5.61 10.57 13.61
CA PHE A 34 -6.49 11.42 14.40
C PHE A 34 -6.32 11.13 15.90
N PRO A 35 -6.73 12.04 16.79
CA PRO A 35 -6.56 11.86 18.23
C PRO A 35 -7.25 10.59 18.75
N ASN A 36 -6.57 9.84 19.62
CA ASN A 36 -7.15 8.70 20.30
C ASN A 36 -8.30 9.18 21.22
N PRO A 37 -9.55 8.72 21.02
CA PRO A 37 -10.71 9.18 21.77
C PRO A 37 -10.75 8.71 23.23
N ARG A 38 -9.90 7.75 23.62
CA ARG A 38 -9.91 7.08 24.94
C ARG A 38 -8.50 6.92 25.49
N ILE A 39 -7.80 8.04 25.70
CA ILE A 39 -6.51 8.06 26.42
C ILE A 39 -6.68 7.45 27.82
N GLY A 40 -5.74 6.60 28.22
CA GLY A 40 -5.70 5.98 29.56
C GLY A 40 -6.44 4.64 29.69
N ARG A 41 -7.22 4.22 28.68
CA ARG A 41 -7.76 2.86 28.60
C ARG A 41 -7.08 2.11 27.46
N PRO A 42 -6.29 1.06 27.73
CA PRO A 42 -5.76 0.21 26.67
C PRO A 42 -6.90 -0.50 25.92
N TYR A 43 -6.83 -0.49 24.59
CA TYR A 43 -7.72 -1.27 23.74
C TYR A 43 -6.96 -1.69 22.47
N HIS A 44 -7.35 -2.82 21.90
CA HIS A 44 -6.76 -3.32 20.66
C HIS A 44 -7.60 -2.88 19.48
N ILE A 45 -6.94 -2.41 18.43
CA ILE A 45 -7.53 -2.22 17.11
C ILE A 45 -6.97 -3.32 16.22
N ASN A 46 -7.87 -4.12 15.62
CA ASN A 46 -7.52 -5.18 14.69
C ASN A 46 -8.01 -4.79 13.29
N ILE A 47 -7.09 -4.75 12.33
CA ILE A 47 -7.35 -4.36 10.94
C ILE A 47 -6.92 -5.50 10.04
N THR A 48 -7.72 -5.79 9.03
CA THR A 48 -7.42 -6.78 7.97
C THR A 48 -7.46 -6.08 6.63
N LEU A 49 -6.39 -6.24 5.85
CA LEU A 49 -6.21 -5.65 4.53
C LEU A 49 -5.95 -6.81 3.54
N PRO A 50 -7.01 -7.40 2.96
CA PRO A 50 -6.91 -8.63 2.16
C PRO A 50 -6.39 -8.42 0.73
N GLU A 51 -6.16 -7.17 0.32
CA GLU A 51 -5.84 -6.79 -1.06
C GLU A 51 -4.38 -6.31 -1.22
N PHE A 52 -3.47 -6.69 -0.33
CA PHE A 52 -2.06 -6.33 -0.48
C PHE A 52 -1.46 -7.06 -1.68
N THR A 53 -0.69 -6.31 -2.48
CA THR A 53 0.10 -6.88 -3.58
C THR A 53 1.35 -6.05 -3.82
N CYS A 54 2.40 -6.71 -4.30
CA CYS A 54 3.66 -6.09 -4.72
C CYS A 54 4.32 -6.92 -5.83
N LYS A 55 5.50 -6.52 -6.31
CA LYS A 55 6.27 -7.26 -7.31
C LYS A 55 7.52 -7.87 -6.68
N CYS A 56 7.79 -9.12 -7.00
CA CYS A 56 9.04 -9.77 -6.62
C CYS A 56 10.24 -9.03 -7.24
N PRO A 57 11.30 -8.71 -6.47
CA PRO A 57 12.48 -8.02 -6.97
C PRO A 57 13.23 -8.77 -8.08
N PHE A 58 13.16 -10.10 -8.08
CA PHE A 58 13.92 -10.93 -9.01
C PHE A 58 13.15 -11.26 -10.28
N SER A 59 11.89 -11.68 -10.17
CA SER A 59 11.09 -12.15 -11.30
C SER A 59 10.11 -11.12 -11.84
N GLY A 60 9.79 -10.09 -11.05
CA GLY A 60 8.74 -9.11 -11.37
C GLY A 60 7.31 -9.68 -11.30
N TYR A 61 7.13 -10.95 -10.94
CA TYR A 61 5.79 -11.52 -10.78
C TYR A 61 5.05 -10.85 -9.61
N PRO A 62 3.72 -10.72 -9.69
CA PRO A 62 2.91 -10.15 -8.63
C PRO A 62 2.77 -11.12 -7.45
N ASP A 63 3.09 -10.65 -6.26
CA ASP A 63 2.87 -11.30 -4.97
C ASP A 63 1.59 -10.75 -4.34
N PHE A 64 0.88 -11.58 -3.59
CA PHE A 64 -0.37 -11.22 -2.92
C PHE A 64 -0.31 -11.67 -1.47
N ALA A 65 -0.90 -10.90 -0.56
CA ALA A 65 -0.99 -11.25 0.85
C ALA A 65 -2.25 -10.68 1.49
N THR A 66 -2.64 -11.27 2.62
CA THR A 66 -3.48 -10.58 3.60
C THR A 66 -2.61 -9.98 4.68
N ILE A 67 -2.70 -8.67 4.88
CA ILE A 67 -2.02 -7.98 5.98
C ILE A 67 -2.96 -7.87 7.18
N TYR A 68 -2.47 -8.27 8.34
CA TYR A 68 -3.13 -8.10 9.63
C TYR A 68 -2.33 -7.10 10.44
N ILE A 69 -3.02 -6.09 10.99
CA ILE A 69 -2.43 -5.11 11.91
C ILE A 69 -3.23 -5.19 13.21
N THR A 70 -2.54 -5.54 14.30
CA THR A 70 -3.09 -5.47 15.65
C THR A 70 -2.25 -4.48 16.43
N TYR A 71 -2.87 -3.44 16.98
CA TYR A 71 -2.13 -2.43 17.74
C TYR A 71 -2.93 -1.84 18.89
N VAL A 72 -2.20 -1.32 19.88
CA VAL A 72 -2.73 -0.50 20.98
C VAL A 72 -2.31 0.94 20.73
N PRO A 73 -3.26 1.86 20.44
CA PRO A 73 -2.91 3.26 20.17
C PRO A 73 -2.43 3.97 21.44
N ASN A 74 -1.46 4.88 21.28
CA ASN A 74 -1.09 5.85 22.31
C ASN A 74 -1.93 7.13 22.12
N GLN A 75 -1.36 8.23 21.61
CA GLN A 75 -2.07 9.49 21.43
C GLN A 75 -2.86 9.56 20.12
N LEU A 76 -2.52 8.72 19.14
CA LEU A 76 -3.01 8.80 17.77
C LEU A 76 -3.57 7.45 17.32
N VAL A 77 -4.60 7.52 16.46
CA VAL A 77 -5.23 6.39 15.78
C VAL A 77 -5.08 6.61 14.28
N VAL A 78 -4.73 5.56 13.53
CA VAL A 78 -4.59 5.62 12.07
C VAL A 78 -5.97 5.69 11.40
N GLU A 79 -6.10 6.56 10.40
CA GLU A 79 -7.31 6.70 9.58
C GLU A 79 -7.36 5.60 8.50
N LEU A 80 -8.52 4.95 8.35
CA LEU A 80 -8.65 3.71 7.57
C LEU A 80 -8.55 3.91 6.06
N LYS A 81 -9.06 5.02 5.50
CA LYS A 81 -8.92 5.33 4.06
C LYS A 81 -7.45 5.56 3.72
N ALA A 82 -6.74 6.34 4.53
CA ALA A 82 -5.32 6.64 4.37
C ALA A 82 -4.47 5.36 4.45
N LEU A 83 -4.74 4.49 5.42
CA LEU A 83 -4.06 3.19 5.55
C LEU A 83 -4.29 2.31 4.31
N LYS A 84 -5.53 2.20 3.84
CA LYS A 84 -5.85 1.45 2.60
C LYS A 84 -5.08 2.00 1.40
N LEU A 85 -5.08 3.32 1.20
CA LEU A 85 -4.38 3.95 0.08
C LEU A 85 -2.86 3.77 0.18
N TYR A 86 -2.29 3.89 1.39
CA TYR A 86 -0.89 3.63 1.66
C TYR A 86 -0.49 2.20 1.29
N ILE A 87 -1.27 1.19 1.71
CA ILE A 87 -1.01 -0.21 1.33
C ILE A 87 -1.09 -0.41 -0.18
N ASN A 88 -2.02 0.25 -0.87
CA ASN A 88 -2.12 0.16 -2.32
C ASN A 88 -0.90 0.75 -3.07
N THR A 89 -0.06 1.56 -2.42
CA THR A 89 1.20 2.05 -3.02
C THR A 89 2.19 0.93 -3.30
N TYR A 90 2.06 -0.23 -2.65
CA TYR A 90 2.95 -1.38 -2.84
C TYR A 90 2.74 -2.12 -4.16
N ARG A 91 1.59 -1.93 -4.83
CA ARG A 91 1.17 -2.71 -6.01
C ARG A 91 2.25 -2.85 -7.07
N ASP A 92 2.92 -1.76 -7.41
CA ASP A 92 3.92 -1.72 -8.47
C ASP A 92 5.36 -1.65 -7.95
N ARG A 93 5.56 -1.79 -6.63
CA ARG A 93 6.88 -1.75 -5.99
C ARG A 93 7.57 -3.10 -6.09
N TYR A 94 8.85 -3.09 -6.45
CA TYR A 94 9.72 -4.25 -6.40
C TYR A 94 10.32 -4.38 -5.00
N ILE A 95 9.81 -5.31 -4.20
CA ILE A 95 10.13 -5.43 -2.76
C ILE A 95 9.96 -6.88 -2.30
N SER A 96 10.83 -7.35 -1.39
CA SER A 96 10.69 -8.71 -0.84
C SER A 96 9.53 -8.78 0.17
N HIS A 97 9.09 -9.99 0.50
CA HIS A 97 8.04 -10.20 1.49
C HIS A 97 8.47 -9.63 2.85
N GLU A 98 9.71 -9.92 3.26
CA GLU A 98 10.29 -9.50 4.54
C GLU A 98 10.41 -7.98 4.64
N GLU A 99 10.97 -7.34 3.62
CA GLU A 99 11.15 -5.89 3.60
C GLU A 99 9.80 -5.17 3.58
N SER A 100 8.83 -5.69 2.83
CA SER A 100 7.51 -5.05 2.75
C SER A 100 6.82 -4.97 4.11
N ILE A 101 6.91 -6.03 4.94
CA ILE A 101 6.29 -6.04 6.27
C ILE A 101 7.06 -5.18 7.28
N ASN A 102 8.40 -5.19 7.24
CA ASN A 102 9.22 -4.32 8.09
C ASN A 102 8.99 -2.83 7.76
N GLN A 103 8.96 -2.47 6.48
CA GLN A 103 8.71 -1.08 6.09
C GLN A 103 7.31 -0.59 6.49
N ILE A 104 6.28 -1.45 6.38
CA ILE A 104 4.94 -1.11 6.87
C ILE A 104 4.97 -0.86 8.39
N LEU A 105 5.72 -1.65 9.16
CA LEU A 105 5.88 -1.43 10.60
C LEU A 105 6.54 -0.09 10.90
N ASP A 106 7.66 0.21 10.25
CA ASP A 106 8.42 1.44 10.47
C ASP A 106 7.57 2.68 10.18
N ASP A 107 6.88 2.69 9.03
CA ASP A 107 5.99 3.79 8.64
C ASP A 107 4.79 3.92 9.60
N PHE A 108 4.23 2.79 10.06
CA PHE A 108 3.11 2.78 11.01
C PHE A 108 3.51 3.33 12.38
N VAL A 109 4.68 2.93 12.90
CA VAL A 109 5.24 3.44 14.15
C VAL A 109 5.55 4.92 14.03
N ALA A 110 6.16 5.36 12.92
CA ALA A 110 6.44 6.77 12.67
C ALA A 110 5.14 7.61 12.60
N ALA A 111 4.07 7.07 12.04
CA ALA A 111 2.82 7.80 11.85
C ALA A 111 2.00 7.98 13.13
N CYS A 112 1.90 6.96 13.99
CA CYS A 112 1.00 6.99 15.15
C CYS A 112 1.65 6.70 16.51
N ASN A 113 2.92 6.28 16.53
CA ASN A 113 3.68 5.98 17.74
C ASN A 113 2.85 5.15 18.75
N PRO A 114 2.46 3.91 18.42
CA PRO A 114 1.58 3.09 19.26
C PRO A 114 2.27 2.63 20.56
N GLU A 115 1.53 2.08 21.52
CA GLU A 115 2.13 1.39 22.69
C GLU A 115 2.71 0.03 22.31
N ASP A 116 1.95 -0.69 21.48
CA ASP A 116 2.26 -1.99 20.91
C ASP A 116 1.69 -2.03 19.50
N VAL A 117 2.43 -2.63 18.57
CA VAL A 117 1.88 -3.04 17.27
C VAL A 117 2.52 -4.34 16.81
N THR A 118 1.70 -5.25 16.30
CA THR A 118 2.10 -6.44 15.56
C THR A 118 1.52 -6.36 14.14
N ILE A 119 2.39 -6.57 13.15
CA ILE A 119 2.00 -6.63 11.74
C ILE A 119 2.38 -8.00 11.20
N LYS A 120 1.40 -8.68 10.60
CA LYS A 120 1.57 -9.99 9.98
C LYS A 120 1.16 -9.93 8.52
N GLY A 121 2.08 -10.29 7.62
CA GLY A 121 1.79 -10.56 6.22
C GLY A 121 1.68 -12.06 5.96
N ASP A 122 0.49 -12.51 5.59
CA ASP A 122 0.22 -13.90 5.18
C ASP A 122 0.17 -13.96 3.65
N PHE A 123 1.28 -14.38 3.03
CA PHE A 123 1.47 -14.34 1.58
C PHE A 123 0.91 -15.58 0.90
N ASN A 124 0.31 -15.40 -0.27
CA ASN A 124 -0.15 -16.51 -1.09
C ASN A 124 1.03 -17.40 -1.53
N PRO A 125 0.85 -18.74 -1.61
CA PRO A 125 1.93 -19.64 -1.94
C PRO A 125 2.55 -19.40 -3.32
N ARG A 126 3.88 -19.56 -3.41
CA ARG A 126 4.64 -19.55 -4.67
C ARG A 126 5.51 -20.78 -4.80
N GLY A 127 5.40 -21.49 -5.92
CA GLY A 127 6.15 -22.72 -6.14
C GLY A 127 5.92 -23.76 -5.03
N ASN A 128 4.69 -23.81 -4.49
CA ASN A 128 4.31 -24.64 -3.34
C ASN A 128 4.94 -24.23 -1.98
N VAL A 129 5.52 -23.03 -1.87
CA VAL A 129 6.05 -22.48 -0.62
C VAL A 129 5.13 -21.39 -0.11
N HIS A 130 4.63 -21.54 1.12
CA HIS A 130 3.82 -20.56 1.83
C HIS A 130 4.70 -19.80 2.83
N THR A 131 4.55 -18.48 2.89
CA THR A 131 5.36 -17.62 3.75
C THR A 131 4.48 -16.71 4.57
N VAL A 132 4.75 -16.68 5.87
CA VAL A 132 4.18 -15.71 6.80
C VAL A 132 5.33 -14.91 7.40
N VAL A 133 5.23 -13.59 7.33
CA VAL A 133 6.18 -12.67 7.97
C VAL A 133 5.42 -11.94 9.07
N GLU A 134 5.95 -11.97 10.29
CA GLU A 134 5.39 -11.26 11.43
C GLU A 134 6.47 -10.42 12.11
N VAL A 135 6.14 -9.16 12.38
CA VAL A 135 7.02 -8.19 13.02
C VAL A 135 6.27 -7.48 14.13
N ARG A 136 6.99 -7.07 15.19
CA ARG A 136 6.42 -6.43 16.36
C ARG A 136 7.27 -5.25 16.82
N HIS A 137 6.59 -4.20 17.25
CA HIS A 137 7.16 -3.08 17.99
C HIS A 137 6.43 -2.92 19.31
N GLN A 138 7.18 -2.66 20.37
CA GLN A 138 6.68 -2.35 21.71
C GLN A 138 7.55 -1.24 22.29
N LYS A 139 6.91 -0.24 22.91
CA LYS A 139 7.60 0.85 23.60
C LYS A 139 8.23 0.46 24.92
#